data_AF-A0A7X3Z085-F1
#
_entry.id   AF-A0A7X3Z085-F1
#
_cell.length_a   1.000
_cell.length_b   1.000
_cell.length_c   1.000
_cell.angle_alpha   90.00
_cell.angle_beta   90.00
_cell.angle_gamma   90.00
#
_symmetry.space_group_name_H-M   'P 1'
#
loop_
_entity.id
_entity.type
_entity.pdbx_description
1 polymer ?
#
loop_
_entity_poly.entity_id
_entity_poly.type
_entity_poly.pdbx_seq_one_letter_code
_entity_poly.pdbx_strand_id
1 'polypeptide(L)'
;MKSGSSSDRWLALFFLAFSILIVFVWIPLDTETGLVEKVRRKFVIGDALAPTITGVIITLGAIMTWLQPSQGHTFTRKNVIWILQLLAIFAISLIIMRYTGPIVAMGFEGGGYRPLRATPPWNYIGFLVGGTMMIGGLIATASRRLSIRGFAIGFATSLIIALLYDMPFDDLLLPPNGDV
;
A
#
# COMPACT_ATOMS: atom_id res chain seq x y z
N MET A 1 -40.20 -0.05 -11.18
CA MET A 1 -38.77 0.26 -10.95
C MET A 1 -38.64 1.01 -9.62
N LYS A 2 -38.29 0.33 -8.52
CA LYS A 2 -37.95 1.02 -7.27
C LYS A 2 -36.46 1.36 -7.32
N SER A 3 -36.15 2.65 -7.47
CA SER A 3 -34.79 3.17 -7.34
C SER A 3 -34.39 3.16 -5.86
N GLY A 4 -34.16 1.98 -5.29
CA GLY A 4 -33.37 1.88 -4.07
C GLY A 4 -31.97 2.35 -4.44
N SER A 5 -31.48 3.42 -3.80
CA SER A 5 -30.07 3.78 -3.93
C SER A 5 -29.23 2.56 -3.56
N SER A 6 -28.51 2.01 -4.54
CA SER A 6 -27.61 0.88 -4.32
C SER A 6 -26.60 1.24 -3.24
N SER A 7 -26.34 0.35 -2.29
CA SER A 7 -25.22 0.46 -1.36
C SER A 7 -23.91 0.84 -2.09
N ASP A 8 -23.74 0.34 -3.32
CA ASP A 8 -22.59 0.60 -4.17
C ASP A 8 -22.47 2.07 -4.59
N ARG A 9 -23.60 2.77 -4.80
CA ARG A 9 -23.61 4.21 -5.14
C ARG A 9 -23.23 5.06 -3.94
N TRP A 10 -23.72 4.72 -2.75
CA TRP A 10 -23.32 5.39 -1.53
C TRP A 10 -21.84 5.18 -1.20
N LEU A 11 -21.35 3.96 -1.39
CA LEU A 11 -19.93 3.63 -1.24
C LEU A 11 -19.07 4.43 -2.21
N ALA A 12 -19.45 4.47 -3.49
CA ALA A 12 -18.76 5.24 -4.51
C ALA A 12 -18.76 6.75 -4.19
N LEU A 13 -19.90 7.31 -3.80
CA LEU A 13 -19.99 8.72 -3.42
C LEU A 13 -19.10 9.05 -2.23
N PHE A 14 -19.08 8.18 -1.21
CA PHE A 14 -18.22 8.33 -0.05
C PHE A 14 -16.74 8.36 -0.46
N PHE A 15 -16.27 7.38 -1.23
CA PHE A 15 -14.87 7.32 -1.65
C PHE A 15 -14.48 8.44 -2.62
N LEU A 16 -15.42 8.91 -3.45
CA LEU A 16 -15.20 10.07 -4.32
C LEU A 16 -15.04 11.35 -3.51
N ALA A 17 -15.92 11.59 -2.53
CA ALA A 17 -15.80 12.74 -1.64
C ALA A 17 -14.51 12.66 -0.80
N PHE A 18 -14.18 11.46 -0.31
CA PHE A 18 -12.97 11.22 0.47
C PHE A 18 -11.69 11.44 -0.35
N SER A 19 -11.63 10.98 -1.60
CA SER A 19 -10.46 11.20 -2.45
C SER A 19 -10.26 12.67 -2.81
N ILE A 20 -11.35 13.41 -3.06
CA ILE A 20 -11.31 14.86 -3.28
C ILE A 20 -10.77 15.57 -2.04
N LEU A 21 -11.26 15.21 -0.85
CA LEU A 21 -10.78 15.79 0.41
C LEU A 21 -9.29 15.48 0.62
N ILE A 22 -8.86 14.24 0.36
CA ILE A 22 -7.44 13.87 0.44
C ILE A 22 -6.61 14.74 -0.50
N VAL A 23 -6.96 14.79 -1.79
CA VAL A 23 -6.12 15.43 -2.82
C VAL A 23 -6.05 16.94 -2.69
N PHE A 24 -7.18 17.59 -2.36
CA PHE A 24 -7.25 19.05 -2.37
C PHE A 24 -7.16 19.70 -1.00
N VAL A 25 -7.37 18.94 0.09
CA VAL A 25 -7.34 19.49 1.44
C VAL A 25 -6.21 18.87 2.24
N TRP A 26 -6.16 17.55 2.39
CA TRP A 26 -5.21 16.93 3.30
C TRP A 26 -3.78 16.97 2.78
N ILE A 27 -3.53 16.53 1.53
CA ILE A 27 -2.18 16.51 0.96
C ILE A 27 -1.54 17.91 0.99
N PRO A 28 -2.19 18.98 0.47
CA PRO A 28 -1.56 20.30 0.50
C PRO A 28 -1.29 20.86 1.90
N LEU A 29 -1.98 20.36 2.93
CA LEU A 29 -1.77 20.77 4.33
C LEU A 29 -0.69 19.94 5.04
N ASP A 30 -0.41 18.73 4.57
CA ASP A 30 0.47 17.76 5.25
C ASP A 30 1.84 17.62 4.58
N THR A 31 1.96 18.01 3.31
CA THR A 31 3.19 17.84 2.52
C THR A 31 4.00 19.12 2.43
N GLU A 32 5.31 19.00 2.61
CA GLU A 32 6.22 20.13 2.49
C GLU A 32 6.61 20.40 1.04
N THR A 33 6.56 19.39 0.17
CA THR A 33 7.01 19.47 -1.21
C THR A 33 5.90 19.24 -2.23
N GLY A 34 6.07 19.80 -3.43
CA GLY A 34 5.15 19.57 -4.55
C GLY A 34 5.22 18.14 -5.12
N LEU A 35 4.50 17.84 -6.20
CA LEU A 35 4.61 16.52 -6.86
C LEU A 35 6.02 16.24 -7.40
N VAL A 36 6.65 17.27 -7.95
CA VAL A 36 8.01 17.22 -8.48
C VAL A 36 8.70 18.52 -8.12
N GLU A 37 9.89 18.44 -7.56
CA GLU A 37 10.69 19.59 -7.19
C GLU A 37 12.01 19.64 -7.96
N LYS A 38 12.51 20.85 -8.18
CA LYS A 38 13.82 21.06 -8.80
C LYS A 38 14.82 21.49 -7.74
N VAL A 39 15.55 20.52 -7.19
CA VAL A 39 16.61 20.77 -6.20
C VAL A 39 17.97 20.68 -6.88
N ARG A 40 18.77 21.76 -6.80
CA ARG A 40 20.15 21.80 -7.32
C ARG A 40 20.30 21.29 -8.77
N ARG A 41 19.37 21.67 -9.65
CA ARG A 41 19.27 21.24 -11.07
C ARG A 41 18.89 19.77 -11.30
N LYS A 42 18.58 19.00 -10.26
CA LYS A 42 17.96 17.66 -10.37
C LYS A 42 16.46 17.77 -10.13
N PHE A 43 15.68 16.97 -10.85
CA PHE A 43 14.26 16.77 -10.54
C PHE A 43 14.15 15.66 -9.49
N VAL A 44 13.51 15.97 -8.37
CA VAL A 44 13.28 15.05 -7.25
C VAL A 44 11.77 14.86 -7.13
N ILE A 45 11.36 13.62 -6.88
CA ILE A 45 9.96 13.29 -6.58
C ILE A 45 9.65 13.82 -5.19
N GLY A 46 8.64 14.67 -5.07
CA GLY A 46 8.24 15.19 -3.77
C GLY A 46 7.31 14.22 -3.03
N ASP A 47 7.21 14.43 -1.73
CA ASP A 47 6.38 13.66 -0.79
C ASP A 47 4.88 13.66 -1.16
N ALA A 48 4.38 14.70 -1.83
CA ALA A 48 3.01 14.78 -2.33
C ALA A 48 2.69 13.81 -3.47
N LEU A 49 3.68 13.27 -4.19
CA LEU A 49 3.44 12.47 -5.40
C LEU A 49 2.68 11.17 -5.09
N ALA A 50 3.20 10.37 -4.15
CA ALA A 50 2.61 9.08 -3.80
C ALA A 50 1.15 9.20 -3.31
N PRO A 51 0.82 10.04 -2.31
CA PRO A 51 -0.56 10.17 -1.84
C PRO A 51 -1.48 10.76 -2.91
N THR A 52 -0.98 11.61 -3.82
CA THR A 52 -1.79 12.17 -4.92
C THR A 52 -2.17 11.07 -5.92
N ILE A 53 -1.21 10.22 -6.31
CA ILE A 53 -1.49 9.07 -7.17
C ILE A 53 -2.50 8.13 -6.50
N THR A 54 -2.36 7.88 -5.20
CA THR A 54 -3.34 7.10 -4.44
C THR A 54 -4.74 7.73 -4.49
N GLY A 55 -4.86 9.04 -4.29
CA GLY A 55 -6.12 9.76 -4.41
C GLY A 55 -6.76 9.65 -5.80
N VAL A 56 -5.95 9.72 -6.87
CA VAL A 56 -6.42 9.51 -8.26
C VAL A 56 -6.94 8.09 -8.46
N ILE A 57 -6.22 7.07 -7.96
CA ILE A 57 -6.66 5.67 -8.07
C ILE A 57 -7.97 5.44 -7.31
N ILE A 58 -8.13 6.00 -6.10
CA ILE A 58 -9.38 5.93 -5.33
C ILE A 58 -10.52 6.60 -6.12
N THR A 59 -10.26 7.76 -6.72
CA THR A 59 -11.23 8.48 -7.56
C THR A 59 -11.69 7.63 -8.75
N LEU A 60 -10.75 7.02 -9.47
CA LEU A 60 -11.06 6.13 -10.60
C LEU A 60 -11.87 4.92 -10.12
N GLY A 61 -11.47 4.28 -9.02
CA GLY A 61 -12.21 3.18 -8.41
C GLY A 61 -13.64 3.56 -8.05
N ALA A 62 -13.83 4.73 -7.42
CA ALA A 62 -15.15 5.25 -7.07
C ALA A 62 -16.02 5.50 -8.30
N ILE A 63 -15.48 6.09 -9.38
CA ILE A 63 -16.19 6.29 -10.65
C ILE A 63 -16.59 4.93 -11.25
N MET A 64 -15.67 3.96 -11.28
CA MET A 64 -15.96 2.62 -11.79
C MET A 64 -17.08 1.94 -10.99
N THR A 65 -17.06 2.02 -9.66
CA THR A 65 -18.13 1.49 -8.80
C THR A 65 -19.46 2.22 -9.02
N TRP A 66 -19.44 3.53 -9.21
CA TRP A 66 -20.65 4.31 -9.50
C TRP A 66 -21.33 3.88 -10.81
N LEU A 67 -20.52 3.57 -11.83
CA LEU A 67 -20.99 3.14 -13.15
C LEU A 67 -21.46 1.69 -13.18
N GLN A 68 -21.16 0.88 -12.16
CA GLN A 68 -21.62 -0.51 -12.12
C GLN A 68 -23.14 -0.60 -11.96
N PRO A 69 -23.80 -1.53 -12.68
CA PRO A 69 -25.21 -1.82 -12.47
C PRO A 69 -25.47 -2.24 -11.03
N SER A 70 -26.44 -1.59 -10.38
CA SER A 70 -26.87 -1.92 -9.02
C SER A 70 -27.40 -3.34 -8.95
N GLN A 71 -26.61 -4.27 -8.40
CA GLN A 71 -26.99 -5.67 -8.25
C GLN A 71 -27.75 -5.98 -6.95
N GLY A 72 -28.17 -4.96 -6.19
CA GLY A 72 -28.93 -5.19 -4.95
C GLY A 72 -28.11 -5.91 -3.88
N HIS A 73 -26.80 -5.66 -3.82
CA HIS A 73 -25.92 -6.23 -2.82
C HIS A 73 -26.39 -5.83 -1.41
N THR A 74 -26.74 -6.84 -0.62
CA THR A 74 -27.11 -6.66 0.78
C THR A 74 -25.88 -6.79 1.67
N PHE A 75 -25.88 -6.05 2.77
CA PHE A 75 -24.85 -6.15 3.79
C PHE A 75 -24.99 -7.50 4.50
N THR A 76 -24.18 -8.48 4.11
CA THR A 76 -24.19 -9.82 4.73
C THR A 76 -23.00 -10.00 5.65
N ARG A 77 -23.16 -10.83 6.69
CA ARG A 77 -22.06 -11.22 7.59
C ARG A 77 -20.85 -11.79 6.84
N LYS A 78 -21.09 -12.50 5.73
CA LYS A 78 -20.02 -13.04 4.87
C LYS A 78 -19.16 -11.94 4.26
N ASN A 79 -19.79 -10.86 3.77
CA ASN A 79 -19.08 -9.71 3.20
C ASN A 79 -18.25 -8.99 4.26
N VAL A 80 -18.79 -8.83 5.48
CA VAL A 80 -18.05 -8.22 6.60
C VAL A 80 -16.83 -9.06 6.99
N ILE A 81 -16.99 -10.37 7.12
CA ILE A 81 -15.87 -11.27 7.44
C ILE A 81 -14.80 -11.21 6.35
N TRP A 82 -15.21 -11.17 5.07
CA TRP A 82 -14.28 -11.03 3.95
C TRP A 82 -13.50 -9.72 4.02
N ILE A 83 -14.16 -8.59 4.28
CA ILE A 83 -13.50 -7.29 4.44
C ILE A 83 -12.53 -7.33 5.62
N LEU A 84 -12.94 -7.87 6.77
CA LEU A 84 -12.07 -8.01 7.94
C LEU A 84 -10.85 -8.91 7.66
N GLN A 85 -11.01 -9.97 6.88
CA GLN A 85 -9.90 -10.83 6.46
C GLN A 85 -8.90 -10.05 5.59
N LEU A 86 -9.37 -9.26 4.63
CA LEU A 86 -8.49 -8.42 3.81
C LEU A 86 -7.75 -7.40 4.69
N LEU A 87 -8.47 -6.69 5.56
CA LEU A 87 -7.85 -5.72 6.48
C LEU A 87 -6.83 -6.38 7.41
N ALA A 88 -7.12 -7.59 7.91
CA ALA A 88 -6.19 -8.34 8.74
C ALA A 88 -4.91 -8.71 7.98
N ILE A 89 -5.02 -9.15 6.72
CA ILE A 89 -3.85 -9.45 5.88
C ILE A 89 -2.99 -8.19 5.72
N PHE A 90 -3.59 -7.05 5.37
CA PHE A 90 -2.85 -5.80 5.26
C PHE A 90 -2.18 -5.40 6.58
N ALA A 91 -2.92 -5.39 7.68
CA ALA A 91 -2.40 -5.00 8.99
C ALA A 91 -1.23 -5.90 9.44
N ILE A 92 -1.41 -7.22 9.36
CA ILE A 92 -0.38 -8.19 9.75
C ILE A 92 0.84 -8.03 8.85
N SER A 93 0.66 -7.90 7.53
CA SER A 93 1.76 -7.71 6.59
C SER A 93 2.53 -6.42 6.83
N LEU A 94 1.87 -5.32 7.16
CA LEU A 94 2.52 -4.04 7.48
C LEU A 94 3.28 -4.10 8.82
N ILE A 95 2.73 -4.79 9.82
CA ILE A 95 3.43 -5.05 11.09
C ILE A 95 4.69 -5.88 10.83
N ILE A 96 4.56 -6.97 10.08
CA ILE A 96 5.70 -7.79 9.67
C ILE A 96 6.73 -6.92 8.94
N MET A 97 6.29 -6.17 7.93
CA MET A 97 7.15 -5.29 7.15
C MET A 97 7.96 -4.36 8.06
N ARG A 98 7.30 -3.70 9.03
CA ARG A 98 7.91 -2.73 9.93
C ARG A 98 8.91 -3.33 10.92
N TYR A 99 8.63 -4.51 11.47
CA TYR A 99 9.43 -5.06 12.57
C TYR A 99 10.46 -6.10 12.13
N THR A 100 10.32 -6.73 10.96
CA THR A 100 11.28 -7.76 10.53
C THR A 100 12.69 -7.21 10.38
N GLY A 101 12.88 -6.05 9.75
CA GLY A 101 14.21 -5.42 9.61
C GLY A 101 14.92 -5.21 10.96
N PRO A 102 14.31 -4.47 11.91
CA PRO A 102 14.87 -4.28 13.24
C PRO A 102 15.14 -5.59 14.01
N ILE A 103 14.22 -6.55 13.95
CA ILE A 103 14.36 -7.84 14.66
C ILE A 103 15.56 -8.62 14.13
N VAL A 104 15.72 -8.71 12.80
CA VAL A 104 16.88 -9.39 12.21
C VAL A 104 18.15 -8.62 12.55
N ALA A 105 18.18 -7.30 12.41
CA ALA A 105 19.37 -6.51 12.74
C ALA A 105 19.81 -6.69 14.19
N MET A 106 18.89 -6.68 15.17
CA MET A 106 19.23 -6.94 16.58
C MET A 106 19.91 -8.31 16.82
N GLY A 107 19.59 -9.31 16.00
CA GLY A 107 20.15 -10.66 16.13
C GLY A 107 21.57 -10.80 15.58
N PHE A 108 22.00 -9.89 14.69
CA PHE A 108 23.28 -9.98 13.98
C PHE A 108 24.23 -8.81 14.31
N GLU A 109 23.69 -7.61 14.57
CA GLU A 109 24.44 -6.36 14.69
C GLU A 109 24.02 -5.61 15.96
N GLY A 110 24.98 -5.37 16.86
CA GLY A 110 24.73 -4.68 18.15
C GLY A 110 24.49 -3.17 18.04
N GLY A 111 24.72 -2.57 16.86
CA GLY A 111 24.67 -1.11 16.63
C GLY A 111 23.27 -0.52 16.37
N GLY A 112 22.22 -1.34 16.40
CA GLY A 112 20.84 -0.93 16.12
C GLY A 112 20.52 -0.79 14.63
N TYR A 113 19.22 -0.72 14.30
CA TYR A 113 18.75 -0.80 12.90
C TYR A 113 18.96 0.48 12.08
N ARG A 114 18.97 1.65 12.74
CA ARG A 114 19.00 2.96 12.07
C ARG A 114 20.16 3.15 11.07
N PRO A 115 21.43 2.81 11.38
CA PRO A 115 22.52 2.93 10.41
C PRO A 115 22.42 1.92 9.27
N LEU A 116 21.73 0.80 9.46
CA LEU A 116 21.66 -0.30 8.49
C LEU A 116 20.50 -0.14 7.49
N ARG A 117 19.47 0.65 7.82
CA ARG A 117 18.21 0.73 7.07
C ARG A 117 18.33 1.17 5.61
N ALA A 118 19.44 1.83 5.24
CA ALA A 118 19.73 2.29 3.87
C ALA A 118 20.74 1.39 3.15
N THR A 119 21.16 0.27 3.76
CA THR A 119 22.22 -0.59 3.24
C THR A 119 21.67 -1.97 2.92
N PRO A 120 22.03 -2.55 1.75
CA PRO A 120 21.79 -3.96 1.50
C PRO A 120 22.54 -4.85 2.49
N PRO A 121 21.97 -5.99 2.92
CA PRO A 121 20.63 -6.49 2.56
C PRO A 121 19.50 -5.94 3.44
N TRP A 122 19.81 -5.17 4.48
CA TRP A 122 18.90 -4.78 5.57
C TRP A 122 17.71 -3.94 5.13
N ASN A 123 17.89 -3.09 4.12
CA ASN A 123 16.84 -2.28 3.52
C ASN A 123 15.73 -3.13 2.86
N TYR A 124 16.06 -4.33 2.37
CA TYR A 124 15.11 -5.19 1.65
C TYR A 124 14.32 -6.14 2.54
N ILE A 125 14.86 -6.56 3.69
CA ILE A 125 14.30 -7.68 4.47
C ILE A 125 12.84 -7.42 4.87
N GLY A 126 12.57 -6.27 5.48
CA GLY A 126 11.21 -5.91 5.91
C GLY A 126 10.25 -5.85 4.72
N PHE A 127 10.64 -5.14 3.67
CA PHE A 127 9.82 -4.97 2.47
C PHE A 127 9.51 -6.31 1.77
N LEU A 128 10.52 -7.17 1.58
CA LEU A 128 10.35 -8.46 0.92
C LEU A 128 9.47 -9.39 1.76
N VAL A 129 9.71 -9.52 3.06
CA VAL A 129 8.94 -10.44 3.91
C VAL A 129 7.50 -9.96 4.05
N GLY A 130 7.29 -8.68 4.36
CA GLY A 130 5.95 -8.09 4.47
C GLY A 130 5.19 -8.09 3.15
N GLY A 131 5.85 -7.72 2.05
CA GLY A 131 5.29 -7.71 0.70
C GLY A 131 4.92 -9.11 0.20
N THR A 132 5.79 -10.10 0.45
CA THR A 132 5.52 -11.52 0.16
C THR A 132 4.29 -12.01 0.92
N MET A 133 4.20 -11.71 2.22
CA MET A 133 3.05 -12.09 3.05
C MET A 133 1.76 -11.41 2.56
N MET A 134 1.84 -10.14 2.15
CA MET A 134 0.69 -9.38 1.66
C MET A 134 0.16 -9.97 0.36
N ILE A 135 1.01 -10.06 -0.67
CA ILE A 135 0.60 -10.55 -1.99
C ILE A 135 0.23 -12.03 -1.93
N GLY A 136 1.04 -12.85 -1.26
CA GLY A 136 0.78 -14.28 -1.06
C GLY A 136 -0.51 -14.53 -0.28
N GLY A 137 -0.78 -13.77 0.77
CA GLY A 137 -2.01 -13.84 1.56
C GLY A 137 -3.25 -13.44 0.76
N LEU A 138 -3.15 -12.40 -0.08
CA LEU A 138 -4.23 -12.02 -0.99
C LEU A 138 -4.50 -13.11 -2.04
N ILE A 139 -3.45 -13.67 -2.66
CA ILE A 139 -3.58 -14.79 -3.60
C ILE A 139 -4.21 -16.01 -2.93
N ALA A 140 -3.78 -16.36 -1.72
CA ALA A 140 -4.32 -17.49 -0.98
C ALA A 140 -5.81 -17.31 -0.66
N THR A 141 -6.19 -16.08 -0.28
CA THR A 141 -7.59 -15.73 0.02
C THR A 141 -8.46 -15.78 -1.24
N ALA A 142 -7.98 -15.21 -2.36
CA ALA A 142 -8.68 -15.21 -3.64
C ALA A 142 -8.84 -16.62 -4.23
N SER A 143 -7.79 -17.45 -4.15
CA SER A 143 -7.80 -18.83 -4.65
C SER A 143 -8.39 -19.85 -3.67
N ARG A 144 -8.70 -19.43 -2.43
CA ARG A 144 -9.09 -20.28 -1.29
C ARG A 144 -8.14 -21.46 -1.02
N ARG A 145 -6.85 -21.31 -1.38
CA ARG A 145 -5.83 -22.35 -1.23
C ARG A 145 -4.49 -21.72 -0.87
N LEU A 146 -3.84 -22.26 0.16
CA LEU A 146 -2.45 -21.92 0.44
C LEU A 146 -1.56 -22.64 -0.59
N SER A 147 -0.80 -21.87 -1.35
CA SER A 147 0.07 -22.39 -2.39
C SER A 147 1.44 -21.73 -2.33
N ILE A 148 2.49 -22.55 -2.31
CA ILE A 148 3.88 -22.08 -2.37
C ILE A 148 4.10 -21.21 -3.62
N ARG A 149 3.44 -21.55 -4.74
CA ARG A 149 3.53 -20.75 -5.97
C ARG A 149 2.99 -19.33 -5.77
N GLY A 150 1.93 -19.16 -4.97
CA GLY A 150 1.38 -17.84 -4.66
C GLY A 150 2.35 -16.99 -3.87
N PHE A 151 3.00 -17.57 -2.86
CA PHE A 151 4.03 -16.87 -2.09
C PHE A 151 5.32 -16.62 -2.89
N ALA A 152 5.71 -17.53 -3.79
CA ALA A 152 6.82 -17.31 -4.70
C ALA A 152 6.55 -16.15 -5.67
N ILE A 153 5.32 -16.04 -6.19
CA ILE A 153 4.88 -14.87 -6.96
C ILE A 153 4.94 -13.62 -6.10
N GLY A 154 4.41 -13.66 -4.87
CA GLY A 154 4.47 -12.54 -3.94
C GLY A 154 5.91 -12.06 -3.67
N PHE A 155 6.83 -12.99 -3.46
CA PHE A 155 8.25 -12.70 -3.30
C PHE A 155 8.84 -12.05 -4.55
N ALA A 156 8.66 -12.67 -5.72
CA ALA A 156 9.16 -12.13 -6.98
C ALA A 156 8.60 -10.72 -7.27
N THR A 157 7.30 -10.51 -7.08
CA THR A 157 6.67 -9.21 -7.27
C THR A 157 7.21 -8.18 -6.27
N SER A 158 7.32 -8.53 -4.99
CA SER A 158 7.90 -7.62 -3.99
C SER A 158 9.35 -7.26 -4.32
N LEU A 159 10.15 -8.22 -4.79
CA LEU A 159 11.53 -7.96 -5.21
C LEU A 159 11.60 -7.03 -6.41
N ILE A 160 10.77 -7.26 -7.43
CA ILE A 160 10.70 -6.39 -8.60
C ILE A 160 10.32 -4.97 -8.18
N ILE A 161 9.31 -4.81 -7.33
CA ILE A 161 8.92 -3.48 -6.83
C ILE A 161 10.07 -2.84 -6.06
N ALA A 162 10.72 -3.58 -5.15
CA ALA A 162 11.85 -3.07 -4.38
C ALA A 162 12.96 -2.54 -5.29
N LEU A 163 13.35 -3.32 -6.31
CA LEU A 163 14.40 -2.94 -7.26
C LEU A 163 14.00 -1.76 -8.15
N LEU A 164 12.73 -1.68 -8.56
CA LEU A 164 12.21 -0.56 -9.34
C LEU A 164 12.21 0.77 -8.57
N TYR A 165 12.17 0.72 -7.24
CA TYR A 165 12.26 1.92 -6.40
C TYR A 165 13.70 2.19 -5.95
N ASP A 166 14.47 1.18 -5.57
CA ASP A 166 15.81 1.35 -4.99
C ASP A 166 16.88 1.64 -6.06
N MET A 167 16.81 1.04 -7.26
CA MET A 167 17.84 1.24 -8.29
C MET A 167 17.81 2.62 -9.00
N PRO A 168 16.65 3.20 -9.36
CA PRO A 168 16.65 4.49 -10.04
C PRO A 168 16.71 5.70 -9.10
N PHE A 169 16.49 5.50 -7.79
CA PHE A 169 16.38 6.59 -6.82
C PHE A 169 17.30 6.37 -5.61
N ASP A 170 18.49 6.96 -5.65
CA ASP A 170 19.50 6.84 -4.58
C ASP A 170 19.03 7.40 -3.23
N ASP A 171 18.11 8.37 -3.25
CA ASP A 171 17.63 9.08 -2.06
C ASP A 171 16.30 8.49 -1.50
N LEU A 172 15.74 7.46 -2.13
CA LEU A 172 14.45 6.90 -1.74
C LEU A 172 14.63 5.67 -0.84
N LEU A 173 14.28 5.82 0.43
CA LEU A 173 14.21 4.70 1.35
C LEU A 173 12.95 3.85 1.08
N LEU A 174 13.14 2.56 0.85
CA LEU A 174 12.02 1.61 0.77
C LEU A 174 11.19 1.68 2.06
N PRO A 175 9.84 1.57 1.99
CA PRO A 175 9.04 1.28 3.18
C PRO A 175 9.58 -0.03 3.79
N PRO A 176 9.81 -0.18 5.11
CA PRO A 176 9.46 0.64 6.27
C PRO A 176 10.59 1.56 6.77
N ASN A 177 11.63 1.77 5.96
CA ASN A 177 12.94 2.27 6.41
C ASN A 177 13.00 3.79 6.61
N GLY A 178 11.87 4.49 6.48
CA GLY A 178 11.77 5.92 6.74
C GLY A 178 12.14 6.30 8.18
N ASP A 179 12.27 7.61 8.41
CA ASP A 179 12.46 8.13 9.76
C ASP A 179 11.20 7.96 10.61
N VAL A 180 11.39 7.46 11.83
CA VAL A 180 10.43 7.52 12.94
C VAL A 180 11.12 8.14 14.14
#